data_AF-A0A2M7JCI6-F1
#
_entry.id   AF-A0A2M7JCI6-F1
#
_cell.length_a   1.000
_cell.length_b   1.000
_cell.length_c   1.000
_cell.angle_alpha   90.00
_cell.angle_beta   90.00
_cell.angle_gamma   90.00
#
_symmetry.space_group_name_H-M   'P 1'
#
loop_
_entity.id
_entity.type
_entity.pdbx_description
1 polymer ?
#
loop_
_entity_poly.entity_id
_entity_poly.type
_entity_poly.pdbx_seq_one_letter_code
_entity_poly.pdbx_strand_id
1 'polypeptide(L)'
;MDKDVIKQEKPFTLRVKIVGDGNIKAVSEPEVSFDGKIKKLSVNVTENIIKGDLVSGSKIFEYILMPIGKGKSRVGPVGFSYFDPSQGKYINRSSCPCEITILPSNIPLPKGIDQATNSQEKPIIHVSRQMIFNILLAISTIVLLVLSIIGIIWSIKRYRKYLYSDPIKVRRKRAKWVAMNNLKKAKNLLKAGKLKEFVAEAYDAVAHYLGDRYNFAFVGITQDKLKDILSQLGIADDVQQEIDRFLFECDLIRFTQSSLDRSKAEEILRIAEGLIVAVGV
;
A
#
# COMPACT_ATOMS: atom_id res chain seq x y z
N MET A 1 -34.56 2.95 -43.49
CA MET A 1 -34.49 1.49 -43.73
C MET A 1 -34.21 1.28 -45.20
N ASP A 2 -33.48 0.23 -45.58
CA ASP A 2 -33.18 -0.03 -47.00
C ASP A 2 -34.34 -0.74 -47.74
N LYS A 3 -35.30 -1.36 -47.03
CA LYS A 3 -36.44 -2.09 -47.62
C LYS A 3 -37.67 -2.09 -46.71
N ASP A 4 -38.84 -1.70 -47.24
CA ASP A 4 -40.11 -1.66 -46.50
C ASP A 4 -40.93 -2.96 -46.60
N VAL A 5 -40.46 -3.87 -47.45
CA VAL A 5 -41.03 -5.21 -47.66
C VAL A 5 -39.95 -6.25 -47.38
N ILE A 6 -40.21 -7.11 -46.41
CA ILE A 6 -39.30 -8.17 -45.98
C ILE A 6 -39.98 -9.54 -46.09
N LYS A 7 -39.18 -10.58 -46.30
CA LYS A 7 -39.68 -11.97 -46.34
C LYS A 7 -39.53 -12.59 -44.95
N GLN A 8 -40.52 -13.36 -44.54
CA GLN A 8 -40.44 -14.17 -43.32
C GLN A 8 -39.16 -15.03 -43.35
N GLU A 9 -38.56 -15.24 -42.17
CA GLU A 9 -37.37 -16.09 -41.97
C GLU A 9 -36.07 -15.61 -42.63
N LYS A 10 -36.07 -14.43 -43.26
CA LYS A 10 -34.83 -13.76 -43.69
C LYS A 10 -34.47 -12.66 -42.70
N PRO A 11 -33.28 -12.71 -42.08
CA PRO A 11 -32.86 -11.63 -41.20
C PRO A 11 -32.71 -10.33 -41.98
N PHE A 12 -33.05 -9.21 -41.33
CA PHE A 12 -32.87 -7.87 -41.87
C PHE A 12 -32.25 -6.96 -40.82
N THR A 13 -31.67 -5.85 -41.26
CA THR A 13 -30.94 -4.93 -40.38
C THR A 13 -31.68 -3.62 -40.23
N LEU A 14 -31.91 -3.20 -38.99
CA LEU A 14 -32.31 -1.83 -38.66
C LEU A 14 -31.06 -1.05 -38.22
N ARG A 15 -30.75 0.03 -38.92
CA ARG A 15 -29.59 0.89 -38.60
C ARG A 15 -30.06 2.16 -37.90
N VAL A 16 -29.57 2.37 -36.68
CA VAL A 16 -29.75 3.62 -35.91
C VAL A 16 -28.41 4.33 -35.83
N LYS A 17 -28.30 5.51 -36.45
CA LYS A 17 -27.08 6.32 -36.46
C LYS A 17 -27.28 7.57 -35.61
N ILE A 18 -26.49 7.72 -34.56
CA ILE A 18 -26.44 8.91 -33.72
C ILE A 18 -25.18 9.70 -34.08
N VAL A 19 -25.32 10.99 -34.34
CA VAL A 19 -24.23 11.90 -34.74
C VAL A 19 -24.30 13.14 -33.87
N GLY A 20 -23.15 13.63 -33.42
CA GLY A 20 -23.07 14.89 -32.68
C GLY A 20 -21.67 15.18 -32.18
N ASP A 21 -21.60 16.18 -31.30
CA ASP A 21 -20.38 16.62 -30.64
C ASP A 21 -20.44 16.28 -29.15
N GLY A 22 -19.32 15.82 -28.59
CA GLY A 22 -19.17 15.44 -27.19
C GLY A 22 -18.60 14.03 -26.98
N ASN A 23 -18.89 13.45 -25.81
CA ASN A 23 -18.40 12.12 -25.44
C ASN A 23 -19.20 11.00 -26.14
N ILE A 24 -18.90 10.73 -27.42
CA ILE A 24 -19.58 9.72 -28.25
C ILE A 24 -19.54 8.32 -27.62
N LYS A 25 -18.51 7.99 -26.84
CA LYS A 25 -18.40 6.70 -26.15
C LYS A 25 -19.47 6.50 -25.08
N ALA A 26 -19.93 7.58 -24.44
CA ALA A 26 -20.93 7.53 -23.39
C ALA A 26 -22.36 7.29 -23.92
N VAL A 27 -22.56 7.38 -25.24
CA VAL A 27 -23.85 7.11 -25.86
C VAL A 27 -24.23 5.64 -25.65
N SER A 28 -25.33 5.43 -24.94
CA SER A 28 -25.89 4.10 -24.66
C SER A 28 -26.75 3.61 -25.82
N GLU A 29 -26.97 2.30 -25.89
CA GLU A 29 -27.88 1.69 -26.87
C GLU A 29 -29.30 2.24 -26.68
N PRO A 30 -29.94 2.79 -27.74
CA PRO A 30 -31.29 3.32 -27.63
C PRO A 30 -32.33 2.20 -27.57
N GLU A 31 -33.40 2.41 -26.80
CA GLU A 31 -34.47 1.43 -26.69
C GLU A 31 -35.36 1.45 -27.95
N VAL A 32 -35.59 0.27 -28.53
CA VAL A 32 -36.46 0.07 -29.70
C VAL A 32 -37.50 -0.99 -29.36
N SER A 33 -38.79 -0.65 -29.51
CA SER A 33 -39.90 -1.56 -29.28
C SER A 33 -40.37 -2.22 -30.58
N PHE A 34 -40.72 -3.51 -30.50
CA PHE A 34 -41.21 -4.32 -31.61
C PHE A 34 -42.54 -4.98 -31.23
N ASP A 35 -43.45 -5.14 -32.19
CA ASP A 35 -44.82 -5.64 -31.98
C ASP A 35 -44.95 -7.17 -31.87
N GLY A 36 -43.93 -7.84 -31.31
CA GLY A 36 -43.92 -9.29 -31.07
C GLY A 36 -43.79 -10.16 -32.32
N LYS A 37 -43.94 -9.61 -33.53
CA LYS A 37 -43.74 -10.30 -34.82
C LYS A 37 -42.29 -10.28 -35.29
N ILE A 38 -41.45 -9.50 -34.62
CA ILE A 38 -40.03 -9.35 -34.90
C ILE A 38 -39.26 -9.75 -33.64
N LYS A 39 -38.35 -10.70 -33.79
CA LYS A 39 -37.39 -11.10 -32.75
C LYS A 39 -36.06 -10.39 -33.00
N LYS A 40 -35.56 -9.65 -31.99
CA LYS A 40 -34.21 -9.10 -32.00
C LYS A 40 -33.20 -10.24 -31.78
N LEU A 41 -32.23 -10.40 -32.70
CA LEU A 41 -31.19 -11.42 -32.58
C LEU A 41 -29.94 -10.87 -31.88
N SER A 42 -29.37 -9.79 -32.40
CA SER A 42 -28.17 -9.14 -31.87
C SER A 42 -28.08 -7.68 -32.30
N VAL A 43 -27.13 -6.94 -31.71
CA VAL A 43 -26.79 -5.56 -32.09
C VAL A 43 -25.30 -5.45 -32.30
N ASN A 44 -24.91 -4.99 -33.49
CA ASN A 44 -23.52 -4.64 -33.76
C ASN A 44 -23.35 -3.13 -33.57
N VAL A 45 -22.27 -2.73 -32.91
CA VAL A 45 -21.98 -1.33 -32.62
C VAL A 45 -20.70 -0.91 -33.35
N THR A 46 -20.78 0.18 -34.10
CA THR A 46 -19.62 0.79 -34.76
C THR A 46 -19.51 2.24 -34.33
N GLU A 47 -18.31 2.64 -33.91
CA GLU A 47 -18.01 4.00 -33.46
C GLU A 47 -16.99 4.64 -34.40
N ASN A 48 -17.29 5.85 -34.85
CA ASN A 48 -16.34 6.69 -35.59
C ASN A 48 -16.14 7.97 -34.78
N ILE A 49 -14.94 8.16 -34.22
CA ILE A 49 -14.60 9.29 -33.36
C ILE A 49 -13.57 10.15 -34.08
N ILE A 50 -13.87 11.44 -34.23
CA ILE A 50 -12.98 12.45 -34.77
C ILE A 50 -12.48 13.29 -33.59
N LYS A 51 -11.16 13.33 -33.41
CA LYS A 51 -10.51 14.10 -32.33
C LYS A 51 -9.99 15.41 -32.92
N GLY A 52 -10.59 16.54 -32.54
CA GLY A 52 -10.10 17.90 -32.78
C GLY A 52 -10.26 18.74 -31.50
N ASP A 53 -10.37 20.08 -31.62
CA ASP A 53 -10.62 20.98 -30.47
C ASP A 53 -11.94 20.65 -29.76
N LEU A 54 -12.92 20.17 -30.51
CA LEU A 54 -14.15 19.55 -30.00
C LEU A 54 -14.15 18.07 -30.42
N VAL A 55 -14.43 17.17 -29.48
CA VAL A 55 -14.61 15.75 -29.81
C VAL A 55 -15.94 15.60 -30.54
N SER A 56 -15.93 15.03 -31.75
CA SER A 56 -17.14 14.78 -32.52
C SER A 56 -17.15 13.36 -33.07
N GLY A 57 -18.30 12.89 -33.54
CA GLY A 57 -18.35 11.58 -34.16
C GLY A 57 -19.74 11.01 -34.34
N SER A 58 -19.77 9.71 -34.63
CA SER A 58 -21.01 8.96 -34.79
C SER A 58 -20.93 7.59 -34.12
N LYS A 59 -22.04 7.15 -33.54
CA LYS A 59 -22.24 5.79 -33.04
C LYS A 59 -23.40 5.15 -33.79
N ILE A 60 -23.13 4.02 -34.42
CA ILE A 60 -24.08 3.28 -35.26
C ILE A 60 -24.43 1.99 -34.55
N PHE A 61 -25.72 1.76 -34.34
CA PHE A 61 -26.29 0.52 -33.82
C PHE A 61 -26.99 -0.21 -34.98
N GLU A 62 -26.50 -1.38 -35.33
CA GLU A 62 -27.08 -2.26 -36.35
C GLU A 62 -27.79 -3.43 -35.68
N TYR A 63 -29.11 -3.34 -35.59
CA TYR A 63 -29.96 -4.37 -35.02
C TYR A 63 -30.23 -5.45 -36.07
N ILE A 64 -29.78 -6.67 -35.81
CA ILE A 64 -30.11 -7.84 -36.63
C ILE A 64 -31.45 -8.40 -36.13
N LEU A 65 -32.46 -8.36 -37.00
CA LEU A 65 -33.85 -8.66 -36.66
C LEU A 65 -34.36 -9.85 -37.48
N MET A 66 -35.14 -10.73 -36.84
CA MET A 66 -35.77 -11.89 -37.47
C MET A 66 -37.30 -11.75 -37.48
N PRO A 67 -37.95 -11.70 -38.65
CA PRO A 67 -39.40 -11.70 -38.76
C PRO A 67 -39.94 -13.11 -38.51
N ILE A 68 -40.70 -13.28 -37.42
CA ILE A 68 -41.29 -14.56 -36.99
C ILE A 68 -42.80 -14.66 -37.25
N GLY A 69 -43.48 -13.52 -37.47
CA GLY A 69 -44.89 -13.46 -37.81
C GLY A 69 -45.13 -12.91 -39.23
N LYS A 70 -46.31 -13.18 -39.82
CA LYS A 70 -46.70 -12.69 -41.15
C LYS A 70 -47.58 -11.43 -41.07
N GLY A 71 -47.62 -10.66 -42.16
CA GLY A 71 -48.46 -9.49 -42.33
C GLY A 71 -47.80 -8.18 -41.90
N LYS A 72 -48.60 -7.15 -41.63
CA LYS A 72 -48.09 -5.84 -41.18
C LYS A 72 -47.49 -5.95 -39.78
N SER A 73 -46.33 -5.33 -39.60
CA SER A 73 -45.61 -5.21 -38.35
C SER A 73 -45.14 -3.76 -38.14
N ARG A 74 -44.99 -3.35 -36.89
CA ARG A 74 -44.60 -1.99 -36.50
C ARG A 74 -43.30 -1.98 -35.72
N VAL A 75 -42.38 -1.11 -36.16
CA VAL A 75 -41.21 -0.70 -35.38
C VAL A 75 -41.57 0.57 -34.64
N GLY A 76 -41.47 0.52 -33.31
CA GLY A 76 -41.75 1.65 -32.44
C GLY A 76 -40.76 2.80 -32.63
N PRO A 77 -41.09 3.98 -32.09
CA PRO A 77 -40.19 5.12 -32.15
C PRO A 77 -38.92 4.84 -31.34
N VAL A 78 -37.77 5.27 -31.84
CA VAL A 78 -36.48 5.11 -31.17
C VAL A 78 -36.24 6.33 -30.29
N GLY A 79 -36.25 6.14 -28.98
CA GLY A 79 -35.99 7.19 -27.99
C GLY A 79 -34.50 7.37 -27.72
N PHE A 80 -34.05 8.62 -27.60
CA PHE A 80 -32.69 8.96 -27.22
C PHE A 80 -32.66 10.23 -26.36
N SER A 81 -31.89 10.20 -25.26
CA SER A 81 -31.72 11.34 -24.35
C SER A 81 -30.27 11.81 -24.32
N TYR A 82 -30.06 13.11 -24.44
CA TYR A 82 -28.72 13.72 -24.33
C TYR A 82 -28.74 14.95 -23.44
N PHE A 83 -27.59 15.28 -22.84
CA PHE A 83 -27.43 16.50 -22.05
C PHE A 83 -27.07 17.68 -22.97
N ASP A 84 -27.80 18.79 -22.89
CA ASP A 84 -27.49 20.03 -23.58
C ASP A 84 -26.77 20.99 -22.62
N PRO A 85 -25.45 21.23 -22.78
CA PRO A 85 -24.68 22.10 -21.90
C PRO A 85 -25.13 23.56 -21.93
N SER A 86 -25.71 24.04 -23.03
CA SER A 86 -26.17 25.42 -23.16
C SER A 86 -27.44 25.68 -22.33
N GLN A 87 -28.28 24.66 -22.19
CA GLN A 87 -29.54 24.72 -21.44
C GLN A 87 -29.43 24.10 -20.03
N GLY A 88 -28.32 23.41 -19.74
CA GLY A 88 -28.08 22.74 -18.46
C GLY A 88 -29.06 21.61 -18.13
N LYS A 89 -29.69 21.00 -19.13
CA LYS A 89 -30.77 20.01 -18.97
C LYS A 89 -30.66 18.87 -19.98
N TYR A 90 -31.31 17.74 -19.66
CA TYR A 90 -31.45 16.62 -20.58
C TYR A 90 -32.59 16.87 -21.57
N ILE A 91 -32.34 16.61 -22.85
CA ILE A 91 -33.30 16.69 -23.95
C ILE A 91 -33.58 15.28 -24.46
N ASN A 92 -34.86 14.93 -24.55
CA ASN A 92 -35.31 13.67 -25.14
C ASN A 92 -35.71 13.91 -26.60
N ARG A 93 -35.20 13.09 -27.51
CA ARG A 93 -35.58 13.02 -28.92
C ARG A 93 -36.14 11.64 -29.22
N SER A 94 -37.10 11.58 -30.13
CA SER A 94 -37.71 10.33 -30.55
C SER A 94 -37.91 10.33 -32.06
N SER A 95 -37.67 9.19 -32.71
CA SER A 95 -37.97 9.03 -34.14
C SER A 95 -39.46 8.81 -34.37
N CYS A 96 -39.91 8.93 -35.61
CA CYS A 96 -41.23 8.43 -35.97
C CYS A 96 -41.24 6.89 -35.97
N PRO A 97 -42.36 6.25 -35.61
CA PRO A 97 -42.56 4.81 -35.81
C PRO A 97 -42.64 4.48 -37.31
N CYS A 98 -42.33 3.25 -37.67
CA CYS A 98 -42.32 2.77 -39.05
C CYS A 98 -43.13 1.46 -39.18
N GLU A 99 -43.87 1.32 -40.28
CA GLU A 99 -44.59 0.09 -40.62
C GLU A 99 -43.84 -0.72 -41.66
N ILE A 100 -43.79 -2.04 -41.47
CA ILE A 100 -43.11 -2.99 -42.34
C ILE A 100 -44.10 -4.08 -42.75
N THR A 101 -44.05 -4.49 -44.02
CA THR A 101 -44.85 -5.62 -44.51
C THR A 101 -44.01 -6.89 -44.57
N ILE A 102 -44.43 -7.94 -43.84
CA ILE A 102 -43.78 -9.25 -43.83
C ILE A 102 -44.53 -10.22 -44.74
N LEU A 103 -43.89 -10.61 -45.85
CA LEU A 103 -44.42 -11.59 -46.80
C LEU A 103 -44.25 -13.03 -46.27
N PRO A 104 -45.23 -13.92 -46.49
CA PRO A 104 -45.12 -15.33 -46.10
C PRO A 104 -43.98 -16.05 -46.82
N SER A 105 -43.35 -17.01 -46.13
CA SER A 105 -42.37 -17.94 -46.70
C SER A 105 -42.96 -19.35 -46.75
N ASN A 106 -42.69 -20.11 -47.82
CA ASN A 106 -43.10 -21.52 -47.97
C ASN A 106 -42.05 -22.50 -47.40
N ILE A 107 -41.04 -21.98 -46.71
CA ILE A 107 -40.01 -22.79 -46.06
C ILE A 107 -40.54 -23.15 -44.66
N PRO A 108 -40.58 -24.43 -44.27
CA PRO A 108 -40.97 -24.80 -42.91
C PRO A 108 -39.97 -24.21 -41.91
N LEU A 109 -40.47 -23.64 -40.80
CA LEU A 109 -39.62 -23.17 -39.71
C LEU A 109 -38.60 -24.25 -39.35
N PRO A 110 -37.29 -23.94 -39.30
CA PRO A 110 -36.31 -24.84 -38.72
C PRO A 110 -36.74 -25.14 -37.28
N LYS A 111 -37.12 -26.39 -37.00
CA LYS A 111 -37.28 -26.87 -35.62
C LYS A 111 -35.88 -26.99 -35.02
N GLY A 112 -35.40 -25.89 -34.46
CA GLY A 112 -34.05 -25.78 -33.93
C GLY A 112 -33.54 -24.34 -33.89
N ILE A 113 -34.36 -23.39 -33.45
CA ILE A 113 -33.88 -22.03 -33.11
C ILE A 113 -34.32 -21.69 -31.68
N ASP A 114 -34.02 -22.60 -30.75
CA ASP A 114 -34.02 -22.32 -29.31
C ASP A 114 -32.62 -21.98 -28.79
N GLN A 115 -31.64 -21.78 -29.67
CA GLN A 115 -30.30 -21.32 -29.27
C GLN A 115 -29.76 -20.29 -30.25
N ALA A 116 -30.08 -19.01 -29.98
CA ALA A 116 -29.18 -17.87 -30.18
C ALA A 116 -29.91 -16.60 -29.75
N THR A 117 -30.31 -16.54 -28.48
CA THR A 117 -30.42 -15.24 -27.80
C THR A 117 -29.00 -14.86 -27.40
N ASN A 118 -28.18 -14.45 -28.39
CA ASN A 118 -27.06 -13.56 -28.10
C ASN A 118 -27.66 -12.14 -27.98
N SER A 119 -28.56 -11.98 -27.01
CA SER A 119 -28.40 -10.82 -26.16
C SER A 119 -26.95 -10.89 -25.72
N GLN A 120 -26.14 -9.91 -26.11
CA GLN A 120 -25.09 -9.49 -25.20
C GLN A 120 -25.81 -9.03 -23.93
N GLU A 121 -26.24 -10.00 -23.12
CA GLU A 121 -26.19 -9.86 -21.69
C GLU A 121 -24.79 -9.35 -21.47
N LYS A 122 -24.68 -8.06 -21.11
CA LYS A 122 -23.50 -7.57 -20.40
C LYS A 122 -23.13 -8.71 -19.47
N PRO A 123 -21.91 -9.28 -19.56
CA PRO A 123 -21.60 -10.51 -18.86
C PRO A 123 -22.07 -10.30 -17.43
N ILE A 124 -23.15 -10.97 -17.05
CA ILE A 124 -23.57 -10.99 -15.66
C ILE A 124 -22.42 -11.78 -15.08
N ILE A 125 -21.48 -11.06 -14.48
CA ILE A 125 -20.30 -11.67 -13.88
C ILE A 125 -20.92 -12.61 -12.86
N HIS A 126 -20.92 -13.89 -13.17
CA HIS A 126 -21.41 -14.92 -12.26
C HIS A 126 -20.29 -15.07 -11.24
N VAL A 127 -20.21 -14.10 -10.33
CA VAL A 127 -19.19 -14.09 -9.29
C VAL A 127 -19.50 -15.28 -8.42
N SER A 128 -18.69 -16.32 -8.52
CA SER A 128 -18.86 -17.49 -7.68
C SER A 128 -18.79 -17.04 -6.21
N ARG A 129 -19.57 -17.68 -5.34
CA ARG A 129 -19.53 -17.39 -3.90
C ARG A 129 -18.10 -17.50 -3.35
N GLN A 130 -17.30 -18.39 -3.95
CA GLN A 130 -15.87 -18.55 -3.71
C GLN A 130 -15.07 -17.30 -4.06
N MET A 131 -15.34 -16.66 -5.20
CA MET A 131 -14.64 -15.45 -5.65
C MET A 131 -14.97 -14.24 -4.77
N ILE A 132 -16.22 -14.06 -4.34
CA ILE A 132 -16.59 -13.01 -3.37
C ILE A 132 -15.87 -13.23 -2.04
N PHE A 133 -15.86 -14.48 -1.54
CA PHE A 133 -15.18 -14.83 -0.30
C PHE A 133 -13.67 -14.56 -0.37
N ASN A 134 -13.02 -14.90 -1.48
CA ASN A 134 -11.60 -14.62 -1.70
C ASN A 134 -11.30 -13.11 -1.76
N ILE A 135 -12.18 -12.32 -2.39
CA ILE A 135 -12.05 -10.85 -2.42
C ILE A 135 -12.22 -10.28 -1.00
N LEU A 136 -13.21 -10.73 -0.23
CA LEU A 136 -13.41 -10.31 1.16
C LEU A 136 -12.23 -10.69 2.05
N LEU A 137 -11.67 -11.89 1.87
CA LEU A 137 -10.44 -12.30 2.54
C LEU A 137 -9.26 -11.41 2.17
N ALA A 138 -9.08 -11.10 0.88
CA ALA A 138 -8.00 -10.22 0.42
C ALA A 138 -8.14 -8.79 0.96
N ILE A 139 -9.36 -8.25 1.01
CA ILE A 139 -9.61 -6.94 1.62
C ILE A 139 -9.33 -7.00 3.13
N SER A 140 -9.77 -8.06 3.81
CA SER A 140 -9.52 -8.27 5.23
C SER A 140 -8.02 -8.34 5.56
N THR A 141 -7.22 -9.05 4.75
CA THR A 141 -5.77 -9.10 4.95
C THR A 141 -5.10 -7.76 4.71
N ILE A 142 -5.53 -6.99 3.71
CA ILE A 142 -5.02 -5.63 3.47
C ILE A 142 -5.37 -4.73 4.65
N VAL A 143 -6.61 -4.77 5.15
CA VAL A 143 -7.04 -3.98 6.31
C VAL A 143 -6.23 -4.36 7.55
N LEU A 144 -6.00 -5.65 7.79
CA LEU A 144 -5.17 -6.13 8.90
C LEU A 144 -3.72 -5.63 8.79
N LEU A 145 -3.13 -5.65 7.59
CA LEU A 145 -1.79 -5.11 7.35
C LEU A 145 -1.74 -3.61 7.62
N VAL A 146 -2.72 -2.85 7.15
CA VAL A 146 -2.81 -1.40 7.39
C VAL A 146 -2.94 -1.11 8.88
N LEU A 147 -3.81 -1.83 9.61
CA LEU A 147 -3.95 -1.70 11.07
C LEU A 147 -2.65 -2.07 11.80
N SER A 148 -1.93 -3.10 11.35
CA SER A 148 -0.63 -3.48 11.89
C SER A 148 0.40 -2.35 11.71
N ILE A 149 0.46 -1.74 10.52
CA ILE A 149 1.35 -0.61 10.23
C ILE A 149 1.00 0.58 11.14
N ILE A 150 -0.28 0.91 11.29
CA ILE A 150 -0.73 2.00 12.17
C ILE A 150 -0.36 1.71 13.62
N GLY A 151 -0.55 0.47 14.08
CA GLY A 151 -0.16 0.00 15.41
C GLY A 151 1.35 0.12 15.66
N ILE A 152 2.16 -0.24 14.67
CA ILE A 152 3.63 -0.08 14.70
C ILE A 152 4.00 1.41 14.81
N ILE A 153 3.42 2.28 13.97
CA ILE A 153 3.69 3.72 14.01
C ILE A 153 3.30 4.32 15.36
N TRP A 154 2.13 3.94 15.89
CA TRP A 154 1.66 4.39 17.20
C TRP A 154 2.57 3.90 18.34
N SER A 155 2.99 2.64 18.29
CA SER A 155 3.93 2.05 19.24
C SER A 155 5.28 2.77 19.22
N ILE A 156 5.83 3.03 18.03
CA ILE A 156 7.08 3.80 17.87
C ILE A 156 6.91 5.22 18.42
N LYS A 157 5.81 5.91 18.11
CA LYS A 157 5.55 7.26 18.64
C LYS A 157 5.42 7.24 20.17
N ARG A 158 4.76 6.23 20.74
CA ARG A 158 4.61 6.08 22.19
C ARG A 158 5.94 5.77 22.87
N TYR A 159 6.74 4.90 22.28
CA TYR A 159 8.09 4.60 22.74
C TYR A 159 8.99 5.84 22.69
N ARG A 160 8.93 6.59 21.59
CA ARG A 160 9.62 7.88 21.45
C ARG A 160 9.19 8.87 22.52
N LYS A 161 7.89 9.05 22.76
CA LYS A 161 7.40 9.93 23.84
C LYS A 161 7.94 9.52 25.21
N TYR A 162 7.97 8.22 25.54
CA TYR A 162 8.60 7.74 26.77
C TYR A 162 10.09 8.09 26.85
N LEU A 163 10.82 8.04 25.73
CA LEU A 163 12.22 8.47 25.66
C LEU A 163 12.39 9.99 25.87
N TYR A 164 11.49 10.80 25.32
CA TYR A 164 11.57 12.27 25.39
C TYR A 164 11.05 12.85 26.70
N SER A 165 10.12 12.18 27.38
CA SER A 165 9.59 12.66 28.67
C SER A 165 10.64 12.66 29.77
N ASP A 166 11.65 11.78 29.71
CA ASP A 166 12.64 11.66 30.77
C ASP A 166 13.98 11.07 30.26
N PRO A 167 14.75 11.84 29.46
CA PRO A 167 15.96 11.33 28.79
C PRO A 167 17.01 10.82 29.80
N ILE A 168 17.08 11.43 30.98
CA ILE A 168 18.01 11.06 32.05
C ILE A 168 17.69 9.66 32.59
N LYS A 169 16.41 9.37 32.89
CA LYS A 169 15.99 8.06 33.41
C LYS A 169 16.26 6.94 32.42
N VAL A 170 16.04 7.20 31.13
CA VAL A 170 16.32 6.21 30.07
C VAL A 170 17.81 5.98 29.92
N ARG A 171 18.61 7.05 29.91
CA ARG A 171 20.07 6.97 29.83
C ARG A 171 20.62 6.15 31.00
N ARG A 172 20.18 6.43 32.22
CA ARG A 172 20.52 5.66 33.43
C ARG A 172 20.13 4.17 33.32
N LYS A 173 18.92 3.87 32.83
CA LYS A 173 18.45 2.47 32.65
C LYS A 173 19.25 1.71 31.61
N ARG A 174 19.69 2.38 30.54
CA ARG A 174 20.45 1.76 29.44
C ARG A 174 21.96 1.76 29.67
N ALA A 175 22.49 2.57 30.60
CA ALA A 175 23.92 2.74 30.85
C ALA A 175 24.64 1.39 30.96
N LYS A 176 24.12 0.46 31.78
CA LYS A 176 24.72 -0.88 31.95
C LYS A 176 24.75 -1.66 30.63
N TRP A 177 23.65 -1.67 29.89
CA TRP A 177 23.56 -2.37 28.61
C TRP A 177 24.53 -1.79 27.57
N VAL A 178 24.62 -0.46 27.47
CA VAL A 178 25.58 0.23 26.58
C VAL A 178 27.02 -0.11 26.96
N ALA A 179 27.35 -0.03 28.24
CA ALA A 179 28.68 -0.33 28.75
C ALA A 179 29.09 -1.80 28.49
N MET A 180 28.20 -2.75 28.74
CA MET A 180 28.45 -4.16 28.42
C MET A 180 28.63 -4.39 26.92
N ASN A 181 27.89 -3.67 26.06
CA ASN A 181 28.06 -3.79 24.62
C ASN A 181 29.41 -3.21 24.14
N ASN A 182 29.89 -2.12 24.76
CA ASN A 182 31.24 -1.58 24.49
C ASN A 182 32.33 -2.52 25.02
N LEU A 183 32.17 -3.11 26.21
CA LEU A 183 33.10 -4.13 26.71
C LEU A 183 33.15 -5.37 25.81
N LYS A 184 32.04 -5.75 25.18
CA LYS A 184 32.04 -6.81 24.16
C LYS A 184 32.91 -6.44 22.95
N LYS A 185 32.93 -5.18 22.53
CA LYS A 185 33.85 -4.69 21.49
C LYS A 185 35.30 -4.72 21.97
N ALA A 186 35.56 -4.23 23.19
CA ALA A 186 36.88 -4.29 23.81
C ALA A 186 37.40 -5.74 23.83
N LYS A 187 36.58 -6.70 24.26
CA LYS A 187 36.90 -8.13 24.24
C LYS A 187 37.26 -8.66 22.85
N ASN A 188 36.62 -8.16 21.79
CA ASN A 188 36.97 -8.52 20.42
C ASN A 188 38.33 -7.92 20.00
N LEU A 189 38.64 -6.68 20.41
CA LEU A 189 39.93 -6.04 20.17
C LEU A 189 41.08 -6.78 20.89
N LEU A 190 40.82 -7.22 22.12
CA LEU A 190 41.74 -8.06 22.89
C LEU A 190 42.07 -9.37 22.14
N LYS A 191 41.05 -10.06 21.62
CA LYS A 191 41.24 -11.29 20.83
C LYS A 191 42.02 -11.05 19.54
N ALA A 192 41.85 -9.87 18.93
CA ALA A 192 42.57 -9.46 17.74
C ALA A 192 44.02 -9.01 18.01
N GLY A 193 44.48 -9.05 19.28
CA GLY A 193 45.83 -8.62 19.67
C GLY A 193 46.02 -7.09 19.67
N LYS A 194 44.93 -6.33 19.53
CA LYS A 194 44.97 -4.87 19.46
C LYS A 194 44.88 -4.24 20.85
N LEU A 195 45.94 -4.42 21.62
CA LEU A 195 45.98 -4.11 23.05
C LEU A 195 45.75 -2.62 23.38
N LYS A 196 46.32 -1.69 22.60
CA LYS A 196 46.11 -0.25 22.82
C LYS A 196 44.66 0.17 22.58
N GLU A 197 44.05 -0.34 21.49
CA GLU A 197 42.65 -0.07 21.16
C GLU A 197 41.71 -0.68 22.20
N PHE A 198 42.04 -1.88 22.70
CA PHE A 198 41.32 -2.54 23.79
C PHE A 198 41.27 -1.67 25.05
N VAL A 199 42.42 -1.14 25.52
CA VAL A 199 42.47 -0.32 26.75
C VAL A 199 41.68 0.97 26.58
N ALA A 200 41.76 1.63 25.42
CA ALA A 200 40.97 2.82 25.13
C ALA A 200 39.45 2.52 25.19
N GLU A 201 39.00 1.43 24.56
CA GLU A 201 37.58 1.05 24.57
C GLU A 201 37.11 0.63 25.97
N ALA A 202 37.96 -0.04 26.76
CA ALA A 202 37.64 -0.42 28.14
C ALA A 202 37.51 0.80 29.06
N TYR A 203 38.42 1.76 28.94
CA TYR A 203 38.34 3.05 29.63
C TYR A 203 37.04 3.78 29.26
N ASP A 204 36.78 3.94 27.96
CA ASP A 204 35.60 4.66 27.47
C ASP A 204 34.28 3.97 27.89
N ALA A 205 34.27 2.64 28.01
CA ALA A 205 33.11 1.89 28.47
C ALA A 205 32.75 2.21 29.94
N VAL A 206 33.74 2.25 30.84
CA VAL A 206 33.55 2.58 32.26
C VAL A 206 33.27 4.07 32.44
N ALA A 207 34.02 4.93 31.76
CA ALA A 207 33.84 6.37 31.75
C ALA A 207 32.41 6.79 31.34
N HIS A 208 31.94 6.31 30.18
CA HIS A 208 30.59 6.61 29.72
C HIS A 208 29.52 5.99 30.63
N TYR A 209 29.77 4.80 31.19
CA TYR A 209 28.84 4.19 32.14
C TYR A 209 28.60 5.09 33.36
N LEU A 210 29.68 5.59 33.97
CA LEU A 210 29.60 6.50 35.12
C LEU A 210 28.86 7.79 34.76
N GLY A 211 29.20 8.40 33.62
CA GLY A 211 28.53 9.60 33.14
C GLY A 211 27.03 9.41 32.86
N ASP A 212 26.66 8.29 32.24
CA ASP A 212 25.26 7.97 31.92
C ASP A 212 24.45 7.57 33.17
N ARG A 213 25.05 6.86 34.12
CA ARG A 213 24.41 6.44 35.38
C ARG A 213 24.15 7.64 36.30
N TYR A 214 25.14 8.51 36.44
CA TYR A 214 25.12 9.61 37.41
C TYR A 214 24.84 10.98 36.80
N ASN A 215 24.59 11.02 35.50
CA ASN A 215 24.16 12.21 34.77
C ASN A 215 25.20 13.34 34.74
N PHE A 216 26.48 13.01 34.50
CA PHE A 216 27.56 13.97 34.29
C PHE A 216 28.31 13.68 32.99
N ALA A 217 28.97 14.69 32.41
CA ALA A 217 29.79 14.51 31.21
C ALA A 217 31.19 14.07 31.64
N PHE A 218 31.58 12.82 31.34
CA PHE A 218 32.89 12.29 31.72
C PHE A 218 34.05 12.97 30.93
N VAL A 219 33.77 13.43 29.71
CA VAL A 219 34.76 14.09 28.85
C VAL A 219 35.30 15.35 29.51
N GLY A 220 36.61 15.37 29.82
CA GLY A 220 37.31 16.52 30.40
C GLY A 220 37.22 16.64 31.93
N ILE A 221 36.77 15.59 32.63
CA ILE A 221 36.82 15.55 34.10
C ILE A 221 38.21 15.11 34.57
N THR A 222 38.75 15.82 35.56
CA THR A 222 40.00 15.45 36.26
C THR A 222 39.71 14.38 37.34
N GLN A 223 40.72 13.58 37.72
CA GLN A 223 40.55 12.56 38.76
C GLN A 223 40.04 13.13 40.09
N ASP A 224 40.56 14.30 40.51
CA ASP A 224 40.11 14.97 41.74
C ASP A 224 38.61 15.31 41.68
N LYS A 225 38.17 15.90 40.56
CA LYS A 225 36.77 16.26 40.36
C LYS A 225 35.88 15.01 40.27
N LEU A 226 36.39 13.92 39.70
CA LEU A 226 35.67 12.65 39.67
C LEU A 226 35.45 12.13 41.09
N LYS A 227 36.48 12.18 41.95
CA LYS A 227 36.39 11.76 43.35
C LYS A 227 35.35 12.57 44.12
N ASP A 228 35.34 13.89 43.94
CA ASP A 228 34.34 14.78 44.55
C ASP A 228 32.91 14.40 44.13
N ILE A 229 32.71 14.13 42.83
CA ILE A 229 31.41 13.71 42.29
C ILE A 229 30.98 12.36 42.89
N LEU A 230 31.87 11.36 42.90
CA LEU A 230 31.55 10.02 43.42
C LEU A 230 31.24 10.04 44.93
N SER A 231 31.94 10.87 45.70
CA SER A 231 31.68 11.10 47.12
C SER A 231 30.31 11.73 47.37
N GLN A 232 29.93 12.76 46.59
CA GLN A 232 28.61 13.39 46.69
C GLN A 232 27.45 12.44 46.33
N LEU A 233 27.73 11.42 45.51
CA LEU A 233 26.76 10.40 45.11
C LEU A 233 26.59 9.27 46.13
N GLY A 234 27.39 9.25 47.21
CA GLY A 234 27.29 8.26 48.29
C GLY A 234 27.81 6.86 47.90
N ILE A 235 28.71 6.77 46.91
CA ILE A 235 29.36 5.51 46.54
C ILE A 235 30.36 5.15 47.65
N ALA A 236 30.44 3.87 48.01
CA ALA A 236 31.35 3.42 49.07
C ALA A 236 32.83 3.66 48.69
N ASP A 237 33.65 4.04 49.67
CA ASP A 237 35.04 4.47 49.47
C ASP A 237 35.93 3.39 48.82
N ASP A 238 35.63 2.12 49.06
CA ASP A 238 36.30 0.97 48.43
C ASP A 238 36.08 0.95 46.92
N VAL A 239 34.83 1.13 46.47
CA VAL A 239 34.46 1.19 45.05
C VAL A 239 35.04 2.45 44.39
N GLN A 240 35.07 3.57 45.10
CA GLN A 240 35.70 4.80 44.58
C GLN A 240 37.20 4.60 44.31
N GLN A 241 37.93 3.97 45.24
CA GLN A 241 39.35 3.66 45.06
C GLN A 241 39.59 2.68 43.92
N GLU A 242 38.69 1.71 43.72
CA GLU A 242 38.80 0.75 42.62
C GLU A 242 38.59 1.43 41.26
N ILE A 243 37.60 2.33 41.15
CA ILE A 243 37.38 3.15 39.95
C ILE A 243 38.61 4.00 39.64
N ASP A 244 39.16 4.70 40.64
CA ASP A 244 40.30 5.59 40.45
C ASP A 244 41.55 4.81 40.01
N ARG A 245 41.83 3.68 40.66
CA ARG A 245 42.94 2.78 40.28
C ARG A 245 42.79 2.29 38.85
N PHE A 246 41.59 1.84 38.46
CA PHE A 246 41.31 1.36 37.10
C PHE A 246 41.56 2.43 36.04
N LEU A 247 41.05 3.64 36.26
CA LEU A 247 41.20 4.76 35.32
C LEU A 247 42.67 5.18 35.20
N PHE A 248 43.36 5.31 36.35
CA PHE A 248 44.79 5.64 36.39
C PHE A 248 45.63 4.61 35.64
N GLU A 249 45.37 3.33 35.85
CA GLU A 249 46.10 2.26 35.16
C GLU A 249 45.87 2.28 33.65
N CYS A 250 44.63 2.48 33.22
CA CYS A 250 44.30 2.61 31.80
C CYS A 250 44.99 3.82 31.15
N ASP A 251 44.98 4.99 31.82
CA ASP A 251 45.64 6.19 31.32
C ASP A 251 47.16 6.01 31.27
N LEU A 252 47.77 5.40 32.29
CA LEU A 252 49.18 5.07 32.29
C LEU A 252 49.54 4.19 31.09
N ILE A 253 48.75 3.16 30.78
CA ILE A 253 48.99 2.29 29.62
C ILE A 253 48.80 3.04 28.29
N ARG A 254 47.84 3.96 28.20
CA ARG A 254 47.58 4.76 26.99
C ARG A 254 48.71 5.75 26.69
N PHE A 255 49.27 6.37 27.73
CA PHE A 255 50.23 7.47 27.59
C PHE A 255 51.70 7.05 27.76
N THR A 256 51.98 5.81 28.19
CA THR A 256 53.34 5.29 28.30
C THR A 256 53.65 4.25 27.20
N GLN A 257 54.95 4.03 26.92
CA GLN A 257 55.40 2.94 26.03
C GLN A 257 55.39 1.57 26.73
N SER A 258 54.57 1.37 27.76
CA SER A 258 54.47 0.12 28.49
C SER A 258 54.01 -1.02 27.57
N SER A 259 54.75 -2.13 27.56
CA SER A 259 54.30 -3.36 26.91
C SER A 259 53.16 -3.95 27.74
N LEU A 260 51.92 -3.78 27.26
CA LEU A 260 50.77 -4.44 27.86
C LEU A 260 50.88 -5.95 27.59
N ASP A 261 50.90 -6.76 28.65
CA ASP A 261 50.79 -8.21 28.52
C ASP A 261 49.30 -8.61 28.41
N ARG A 262 49.05 -9.73 27.73
CA ARG A 262 47.70 -10.26 27.53
C ARG A 262 47.03 -10.64 28.84
N SER A 263 47.77 -11.21 29.79
CA SER A 263 47.26 -11.54 31.12
C SER A 263 46.73 -10.30 31.84
N LYS A 264 47.52 -9.22 31.81
CA LYS A 264 47.14 -7.93 32.38
C LYS A 264 45.95 -7.29 31.67
N ALA A 265 45.85 -7.44 30.35
CA ALA A 265 44.71 -6.97 29.60
C ALA A 265 43.40 -7.73 29.93
N GLU A 266 43.48 -9.05 30.18
CA GLU A 266 42.34 -9.85 30.66
C GLU A 266 41.91 -9.44 32.08
N GLU A 267 42.86 -9.10 32.95
CA GLU A 267 42.58 -8.55 34.27
C GLU A 267 41.83 -7.20 34.21
N ILE A 268 42.28 -6.27 33.36
CA ILE A 268 41.62 -4.97 33.13
C ILE A 268 40.16 -5.18 32.67
N LEU A 269 39.92 -6.13 31.75
CA LEU A 269 38.57 -6.45 31.31
C LEU A 269 37.69 -6.94 32.46
N ARG A 270 38.21 -7.82 33.32
CA ARG A 270 37.49 -8.36 34.48
C ARG A 270 37.16 -7.27 35.50
N ILE A 271 38.10 -6.38 35.78
CA ILE A 271 37.88 -5.23 36.68
C ILE A 271 36.80 -4.31 36.10
N ALA A 272 36.87 -3.98 34.80
CA ALA A 272 35.86 -3.15 34.14
C ALA A 272 34.44 -3.75 34.23
N GLU A 273 34.31 -5.06 33.99
CA GLU A 273 33.03 -5.78 34.15
C GLU A 273 32.54 -5.74 35.61
N GLY A 274 33.45 -5.96 36.57
CA GLY A 274 33.18 -5.91 38.00
C GLY A 274 32.66 -4.55 38.45
N LEU A 275 33.35 -3.47 38.07
CA LEU A 275 32.98 -2.09 38.39
C LEU A 275 31.58 -1.73 37.87
N ILE A 276 31.24 -2.09 36.62
CA ILE A 276 29.91 -1.83 36.06
C ILE A 276 28.81 -2.57 36.83
N VAL A 277 29.11 -3.78 37.33
CA VAL A 277 28.17 -4.56 38.12
C VAL A 277 28.02 -4.00 39.54
N ALA A 278 29.12 -3.72 40.23
CA ALA A 278 29.14 -3.21 41.60
C ALA A 278 28.44 -1.85 41.73
N VAL A 279 28.72 -0.94 40.79
CA VAL A 279 28.11 0.41 40.73
C VAL A 279 26.66 0.36 40.18
N GLY A 280 26.26 -0.77 39.61
CA GLY A 280 24.94 -0.96 39.01
C GLY A 280 23.83 -1.39 39.98
N VAL A 281 24.21 -1.96 41.13
CA VAL A 281 23.31 -2.28 42.25
C VAL A 281 22.88 -0.99 42.94
#